data_AF-A0A6J8AKS8-F1
#
_entry.id   AF-A0A6J8AKS8-F1
#
_cell.length_a   1.000
_cell.length_b   1.000
_cell.length_c   1.000
_cell.angle_alpha   90.00
_cell.angle_beta   90.00
_cell.angle_gamma   90.00
#
_symmetry.space_group_name_H-M   'P 1'
#
loop_
_entity.id
_entity.type
_entity.pdbx_description
1 polymer ?
#
loop_
_entity_poly.entity_id
_entity_poly.type
_entity_poly.pdbx_seq_one_letter_code
_entity_poly.pdbx_strand_id
1 'polypeptide(L)'
;MHNSILSGHLGKKKTKAKLSQRYFWYEMREDIDIWISQCDICGANKPPHKSSRAPLGTMPVGAPLDRLTTDFLGPLPTTSRCNKFILTVTDYFTKWVEVFPVKDQTAVVCAQLILNEVICRFGSPLAIHSDQGRAYESQIFQELCKILEIRKTKTSPRNPKCNGQTERFNRSILTFHPLWVDFT
;
A
#
# COMPACT_ATOMS: atom_id res chain seq x y z
N MET A 1 -11.24 -7.96 -39.13
CA MET A 1 -10.57 -9.16 -38.57
C MET A 1 -9.73 -8.71 -37.38
N HIS A 2 -9.63 -9.50 -36.30
CA HIS A 2 -9.02 -9.11 -35.01
C HIS A 2 -7.67 -8.37 -35.14
N ASN A 3 -6.78 -8.83 -36.04
CA ASN A 3 -5.43 -8.27 -36.27
C ASN A 3 -5.38 -7.13 -37.30
N SER A 4 -6.52 -6.65 -37.80
CA SER A 4 -6.55 -5.51 -38.72
C SER A 4 -6.36 -4.22 -37.93
N ILE A 5 -5.56 -3.29 -38.47
CA ILE A 5 -5.31 -1.95 -37.92
C ILE A 5 -6.63 -1.21 -37.61
N LEU A 6 -7.66 -1.39 -38.46
CA LEU A 6 -8.98 -0.76 -38.29
C LEU A 6 -9.91 -1.50 -37.31
N SER A 7 -9.51 -2.67 -36.81
CA SER A 7 -10.32 -3.51 -35.92
C SER A 7 -9.90 -3.43 -34.45
N GLY A 8 -8.82 -2.75 -34.10
CA GLY A 8 -8.49 -2.38 -32.71
C GLY A 8 -8.42 -3.53 -31.70
N HIS A 9 -8.04 -4.74 -32.12
CA HIS A 9 -7.91 -5.91 -31.24
C HIS A 9 -9.13 -6.20 -30.35
N LEU A 10 -10.35 -6.17 -30.93
CA LEU A 10 -11.58 -6.45 -30.19
C LEU A 10 -11.48 -7.76 -29.37
N GLY A 11 -11.91 -7.69 -28.11
CA GLY A 11 -11.95 -8.84 -27.21
C GLY A 11 -12.91 -9.93 -27.68
N LYS A 12 -12.73 -11.15 -27.15
CA LYS A 12 -13.45 -12.39 -27.52
C LYS A 12 -14.94 -12.20 -27.82
N LYS A 13 -15.69 -11.59 -26.89
CA LYS A 13 -17.13 -11.36 -27.03
C LYS A 13 -17.49 -10.47 -28.23
N LYS A 14 -16.77 -9.37 -28.44
CA LYS A 14 -17.04 -8.42 -29.52
C LYS A 14 -16.64 -8.99 -30.89
N THR A 15 -15.54 -9.73 -30.94
CA THR A 15 -15.09 -10.42 -32.16
C THR A 15 -16.08 -11.50 -32.57
N LYS A 16 -16.58 -12.29 -31.62
CA LYS A 16 -17.66 -13.26 -31.86
C LYS A 16 -18.92 -12.58 -32.40
N ALA A 17 -19.42 -11.55 -31.71
CA ALA A 17 -20.63 -10.85 -32.14
C ALA A 17 -20.52 -10.30 -33.58
N LYS A 18 -19.34 -9.81 -33.98
CA LYS A 18 -19.09 -9.30 -35.33
C LYS A 18 -19.00 -10.41 -36.39
N LEU A 19 -18.36 -11.54 -36.06
CA LEU A 19 -18.23 -12.68 -36.98
C LEU A 19 -19.57 -13.39 -37.18
N SER A 20 -20.35 -13.57 -36.12
CA SER A 20 -21.67 -14.22 -36.16
C SER A 20 -22.72 -13.46 -36.97
N GLN A 21 -22.46 -12.21 -37.37
CA GLN A 21 -23.33 -11.46 -38.28
C GLN A 21 -23.22 -11.89 -39.75
N ARG A 22 -22.13 -12.56 -40.13
CA ARG A 22 -21.82 -12.87 -41.54
C ARG A 22 -21.38 -14.30 -41.78
N TYR A 23 -20.93 -15.00 -40.74
CA TYR A 23 -20.35 -16.33 -40.85
C TYR A 23 -20.83 -17.21 -39.69
N PHE A 24 -20.91 -18.51 -39.97
CA PHE A 24 -21.19 -19.55 -38.97
C PHE A 24 -20.44 -20.81 -39.34
N TRP A 25 -19.82 -21.46 -38.36
CA TRP A 25 -19.21 -22.77 -38.49
C TRP A 25 -19.20 -23.51 -37.14
N TYR A 26 -18.98 -24.83 -37.18
CA TYR A 26 -18.84 -25.68 -35.99
C TYR A 26 -17.63 -25.24 -35.17
N GLU A 27 -17.76 -25.16 -33.85
CA GLU A 27 -16.68 -24.70 -32.93
C GLU A 27 -16.15 -23.27 -33.15
N MET A 28 -16.93 -22.42 -33.84
CA MET A 28 -16.58 -21.01 -34.06
C MET A 28 -16.20 -20.26 -32.78
N ARG A 29 -16.78 -20.60 -31.62
CA ARG A 29 -16.45 -19.94 -30.37
C ARG A 29 -15.04 -20.30 -29.92
N GLU A 30 -14.72 -21.58 -29.95
CA GLU A 30 -13.45 -22.17 -29.54
C GLU A 30 -12.32 -21.63 -30.43
N ASP A 31 -12.53 -21.59 -31.75
CA ASP A 31 -11.58 -21.04 -32.71
C ASP A 31 -11.28 -19.55 -32.46
N ILE A 32 -12.32 -18.75 -32.23
CA ILE A 32 -12.17 -17.31 -31.92
C ILE A 32 -11.39 -17.13 -30.61
N ASP A 33 -11.66 -17.99 -29.64
CA ASP A 33 -11.02 -17.95 -28.33
C ASP A 33 -9.54 -18.33 -28.41
N ILE A 34 -9.19 -19.37 -29.18
CA ILE A 34 -7.82 -19.79 -29.48
C ILE A 34 -7.10 -18.66 -30.21
N TRP A 35 -7.68 -18.16 -31.30
CA TRP A 35 -7.10 -17.09 -32.12
C TRP A 35 -6.76 -15.82 -31.31
N ILE A 36 -7.68 -15.38 -30.44
CA ILE A 36 -7.45 -14.18 -29.60
C ILE A 36 -6.53 -14.48 -28.42
N SER A 37 -6.43 -15.74 -27.97
CA SER A 37 -5.50 -16.12 -26.91
C SER A 37 -4.04 -16.15 -27.39
N GLN A 38 -3.82 -16.47 -28.66
CA GLN A 38 -2.51 -16.51 -29.32
C GLN A 38 -2.05 -15.14 -29.87
N CYS A 39 -2.86 -14.09 -29.73
CA CYS A 39 -2.47 -12.76 -30.16
C CYS A 39 -1.45 -12.14 -29.20
N ASP A 40 -0.21 -11.97 -29.64
CA ASP A 40 0.89 -11.39 -28.85
C ASP A 40 0.58 -9.99 -28.33
N ILE A 41 -0.04 -9.15 -29.16
CA ILE A 41 -0.43 -7.78 -28.81
C ILE A 41 -1.47 -7.79 -27.67
N CYS A 42 -2.43 -8.72 -27.72
CA CYS A 42 -3.42 -8.87 -26.65
C CYS A 42 -2.83 -9.55 -25.41
N GLY A 43 -1.91 -10.50 -25.57
CA GLY A 43 -1.22 -11.17 -24.47
C GLY A 43 -0.37 -10.20 -23.66
N ALA A 44 0.42 -9.36 -24.33
CA ALA A 44 1.27 -8.35 -23.70
C ALA A 44 0.48 -7.25 -22.96
N ASN A 45 -0.72 -6.90 -23.46
CA ASN A 45 -1.53 -5.81 -22.91
C ASN A 45 -2.67 -6.27 -21.98
N LYS A 46 -2.89 -7.58 -21.82
CA LYS A 46 -3.95 -8.09 -20.92
C LYS A 46 -3.50 -7.92 -19.47
N PRO A 47 -4.27 -7.22 -18.62
CA PRO A 47 -4.00 -7.21 -17.19
C PRO A 47 -4.11 -8.65 -16.65
N PRO A 48 -3.20 -9.08 -15.76
CA PRO A 48 -3.22 -10.43 -15.22
C PRO A 48 -4.58 -10.71 -14.57
N HIS A 49 -5.09 -11.93 -14.80
CA HIS A 49 -6.29 -12.41 -14.15
C HIS A 49 -6.14 -12.21 -12.64
N LYS A 50 -7.13 -11.59 -11.98
CA LYS A 50 -7.13 -11.47 -10.51
C LYS A 50 -7.25 -12.90 -9.97
N SER A 51 -6.13 -13.55 -9.66
CA SER A 51 -6.14 -14.75 -8.85
C SER A 51 -6.72 -14.39 -7.48
N SER A 52 -7.49 -15.31 -6.89
CA SER A 52 -7.88 -15.20 -5.49
C SER A 52 -6.59 -15.05 -4.68
N ARG A 53 -6.41 -13.87 -4.08
CA ARG A 53 -5.23 -13.60 -3.26
C ARG A 53 -5.35 -14.47 -2.03
N ALA A 54 -4.28 -15.20 -1.69
CA ALA A 54 -4.20 -15.90 -0.41
C ALA A 54 -4.55 -14.91 0.73
N PRO A 55 -5.30 -15.35 1.76
CA PRO A 55 -5.58 -14.51 2.91
C PRO A 55 -4.26 -13.99 3.49
N LEU A 56 -4.19 -12.69 3.77
CA LEU A 56 -3.07 -12.13 4.51
C LEU A 56 -3.03 -12.80 5.87
N GLY A 57 -1.91 -13.44 6.20
CA GLY A 57 -1.71 -14.04 7.52
C GLY A 57 -1.88 -12.99 8.61
N THR A 58 -2.59 -13.34 9.67
CA THR A 58 -2.69 -12.49 10.86
C THR A 58 -1.35 -12.53 11.59
N MET A 59 -0.80 -11.36 11.91
CA MET A 59 0.35 -11.30 12.81
C MET A 59 -0.16 -11.38 14.25
N PRO A 60 0.25 -12.40 15.05
CA PRO A 60 -0.20 -12.49 16.43
C PRO A 60 0.35 -11.32 17.25
N VAL A 61 -0.52 -10.69 18.01
CA VAL A 61 -0.24 -9.71 19.08
C VAL A 61 -1.11 -10.09 20.29
N GLY A 62 -0.54 -10.06 21.49
CA GLY A 62 -1.17 -10.50 22.72
C GLY A 62 -1.44 -9.39 23.74
N ALA A 63 -0.74 -8.26 23.65
CA ALA A 63 -0.87 -7.13 24.58
C ALA A 63 -0.63 -5.77 23.92
N PRO A 64 -1.07 -4.65 24.55
CA PRO A 64 -0.67 -3.31 24.14
C PRO A 64 0.85 -3.19 24.07
N LEU A 65 1.36 -2.46 23.07
CA LEU A 65 2.79 -2.24 22.84
C LEU A 65 3.59 -3.48 22.40
N ASP A 66 2.95 -4.64 22.18
CA ASP A 66 3.63 -5.78 21.52
C ASP A 66 4.18 -5.40 20.15
N ARG A 67 3.42 -4.59 19.41
CA ARG A 67 3.84 -4.11 18.10
C ARG A 67 3.23 -2.77 17.78
N LEU A 68 4.10 -1.80 17.56
CA LEU A 68 3.72 -0.56 16.90
C LEU A 68 3.93 -0.71 15.39
N THR A 69 3.06 -0.07 14.64
CA THR A 69 3.23 0.14 13.20
C THR A 69 3.38 1.63 12.95
N THR A 70 4.28 2.01 12.05
CA THR A 70 4.54 3.42 11.74
C THR A 70 4.65 3.64 10.24
N ASP A 71 4.13 4.76 9.77
CA ASP A 71 4.09 5.12 8.36
C ASP A 71 4.13 6.64 8.16
N PHE A 72 4.78 7.09 7.09
CA PHE A 72 4.77 8.49 6.66
C PHE A 72 3.80 8.66 5.49
N LEU A 73 2.88 9.61 5.63
CA LEU A 73 1.93 9.98 4.59
C LEU A 73 2.33 11.30 3.95
N GLY A 74 2.39 11.33 2.62
CA GLY A 74 2.64 12.55 1.86
C GLY A 74 3.54 12.32 0.64
N PRO A 75 4.02 13.41 0.01
CA PRO A 75 3.79 14.80 0.42
C PRO A 75 2.32 15.24 0.29
N LEU A 76 1.87 16.07 1.23
CA LEU A 76 0.54 16.68 1.30
C LEU A 76 0.63 18.18 1.00
N PRO A 77 -0.49 18.86 0.67
CA PRO A 77 -0.56 20.32 0.67
C PRO A 77 0.07 20.91 1.93
N THR A 78 0.91 21.92 1.74
CA THR A 78 1.70 22.51 2.82
C THR A 78 0.80 23.36 3.71
N THR A 79 0.80 23.12 5.02
CA THR A 79 0.06 23.95 5.98
C THR A 79 0.76 25.28 6.23
N SER A 80 0.11 26.22 6.93
CA SER A 80 0.71 27.50 7.34
C SER A 80 1.98 27.34 8.17
N ARG A 81 2.11 26.22 8.92
CA ARG A 81 3.30 25.87 9.69
C ARG A 81 4.34 25.07 8.89
N CYS A 82 4.19 25.00 7.57
CA CYS A 82 5.08 24.31 6.64
C CYS A 82 5.10 22.77 6.77
N ASN A 83 4.09 22.17 7.40
CA ASN A 83 3.98 20.71 7.47
C ASN A 83 3.56 20.15 6.11
N LYS A 84 4.21 19.07 5.68
CA LYS A 84 4.02 18.45 4.36
C LYS A 84 3.83 16.94 4.44
N PHE A 85 4.08 16.34 5.60
CA PHE A 85 3.92 14.93 5.83
C PHE A 85 3.18 14.71 7.15
N ILE A 86 2.66 13.50 7.31
CA ILE A 86 2.08 13.04 8.56
C ILE A 86 2.81 11.76 8.95
N LEU A 87 3.35 11.71 10.17
CA LEU A 87 3.82 10.48 10.79
C LEU A 87 2.66 9.87 11.58
N THR A 88 2.33 8.62 11.27
CA THR A 88 1.33 7.85 12.00
C THR A 88 2.01 6.77 12.81
N VAL A 89 1.62 6.61 14.07
CA VAL A 89 2.07 5.52 14.94
C VAL A 89 0.84 4.83 15.51
N THR A 90 0.68 3.55 15.21
CA THR A 90 -0.49 2.77 15.59
C THR A 90 -0.07 1.56 16.42
N ASP A 91 -0.67 1.40 17.59
CA ASP A 91 -0.56 0.17 18.36
C ASP A 91 -1.43 -0.92 17.72
N TYR A 92 -0.79 -2.03 17.35
CA TYR A 92 -1.45 -3.08 16.59
C TYR A 92 -2.45 -3.88 17.44
N PHE A 93 -2.32 -3.89 18.77
CA PHE A 93 -3.25 -4.59 19.66
C PHE A 93 -4.50 -3.76 19.93
N THR A 94 -4.34 -2.60 20.57
CA THR A 94 -5.44 -1.71 20.99
C THR A 94 -6.10 -0.95 19.85
N LYS A 95 -5.42 -0.82 18.71
CA LYS A 95 -5.79 0.06 17.58
C LYS A 95 -5.71 1.55 17.90
N TRP A 96 -5.04 1.93 18.99
CA TRP A 96 -4.76 3.34 19.29
C TRP A 96 -3.85 3.94 18.22
N VAL A 97 -4.17 5.14 17.74
CA VAL A 97 -3.37 5.84 16.73
C VAL A 97 -2.98 7.24 17.18
N GLU A 98 -1.68 7.51 17.12
CA GLU A 98 -1.09 8.84 17.26
C GLU A 98 -0.70 9.37 15.87
N VAL A 99 -0.94 10.66 15.64
CA VAL A 99 -0.78 11.30 14.33
C VAL A 99 -0.03 12.61 14.52
N PHE A 100 1.12 12.76 13.86
CA PHE A 100 2.01 13.91 14.01
C PHE A 100 2.25 14.60 12.67
N PRO A 101 1.85 15.88 12.50
CA PRO A 101 2.19 16.65 11.31
C PRO A 101 3.68 17.03 11.34
N VAL A 102 4.39 16.82 10.22
CA VAL A 102 5.83 17.05 10.12
C VAL A 102 6.22 17.75 8.82
N LYS A 103 7.31 18.51 8.86
CA LYS A 103 7.84 19.26 7.70
C LYS A 103 8.63 18.37 6.75
N ASP A 104 9.33 17.38 7.29
CA ASP A 104 10.14 16.42 6.55
C ASP A 104 10.03 15.01 7.16
N GLN A 105 10.51 14.04 6.40
CA GLN A 105 10.55 12.61 6.76
C GLN A 105 11.99 12.17 7.07
N THR A 106 12.79 13.03 7.72
CA THR A 106 14.16 12.67 8.06
C THR A 106 14.20 11.62 9.18
N ALA A 107 15.30 10.86 9.20
CA ALA A 107 15.56 9.86 10.25
C ALA A 107 15.53 10.47 11.66
N VAL A 108 16.10 11.66 11.82
CA VAL A 108 16.17 12.36 13.11
C VAL A 108 14.77 12.74 13.60
N VAL A 109 13.96 13.38 12.74
CA VAL A 109 12.58 13.75 13.08
C VAL A 109 11.75 12.52 13.44
N CYS A 110 11.86 11.44 12.66
CA CYS A 110 11.19 10.18 12.94
C CYS A 110 11.58 9.60 14.31
N ALA A 111 12.89 9.47 14.57
CA ALA A 111 13.42 8.93 15.82
C ALA A 111 13.02 9.77 17.03
N GLN A 112 13.14 11.09 16.95
CA GLN A 112 12.78 12.00 18.03
C GLN A 112 11.29 11.96 18.36
N LEU A 113 10.41 11.99 17.36
CA LEU A 113 8.97 11.92 17.60
C LEU A 113 8.55 10.59 18.20
N ILE A 114 9.02 9.46 17.65
CA ILE A 114 8.67 8.15 18.19
C ILE A 114 9.20 7.99 19.62
N LEU A 115 10.42 8.47 19.90
CA LEU A 115 10.97 8.43 21.24
C LEU A 115 10.17 9.30 22.22
N ASN A 116 10.06 10.60 21.94
CA ASN A 116 9.53 11.58 22.88
C ASN A 116 8.00 11.49 23.02
N GLU A 117 7.28 11.32 21.91
CA GLU A 117 5.83 11.43 21.89
C GLU A 117 5.11 10.08 22.05
N VAL A 118 5.84 8.97 21.91
CA VAL A 118 5.25 7.63 22.03
C VAL A 118 5.94 6.83 23.11
N ILE A 119 7.24 6.56 22.98
CA ILE A 119 7.97 5.67 23.89
C ILE A 119 8.06 6.26 25.30
N CYS A 120 8.37 7.56 25.44
CA CYS A 120 8.43 8.20 26.75
C CYS A 120 7.06 8.30 27.45
N ARG A 121 5.96 8.29 26.68
CA ARG A 121 4.58 8.39 27.22
C ARG A 121 3.99 7.02 27.58
N PHE A 122 4.20 6.02 26.73
CA PHE A 122 3.52 4.73 26.83
C PHE A 122 4.45 3.58 27.23
N GLY A 123 5.76 3.71 26.97
CA GLY A 123 6.75 2.65 27.17
C GLY A 123 7.32 2.12 25.86
N SER A 124 8.39 1.30 25.99
CA SER A 124 9.07 0.69 24.84
C SER A 124 8.28 -0.50 24.30
N PRO A 125 7.98 -0.57 22.99
CA PRO A 125 7.29 -1.71 22.40
C PRO A 125 8.23 -2.89 22.15
N LEU A 126 7.69 -4.11 22.06
CA LEU A 126 8.50 -5.29 21.69
C LEU A 126 8.96 -5.24 20.23
N ALA A 127 8.19 -4.61 19.35
CA ALA A 127 8.54 -4.48 17.94
C ALA A 127 7.98 -3.20 17.29
N ILE A 128 8.74 -2.65 16.34
CA ILE A 128 8.26 -1.60 15.43
C ILE A 128 8.27 -2.13 14.00
N HIS A 129 7.10 -2.12 13.37
CA HIS A 129 6.89 -2.46 11.98
C HIS A 129 6.73 -1.20 11.13
N SER A 130 7.50 -1.06 10.05
CA SER A 130 7.38 0.06 9.11
C SER A 130 7.52 -0.42 7.67
N ASP A 131 7.37 0.50 6.72
CA ASP A 131 7.86 0.28 5.37
C ASP A 131 9.41 0.35 5.31
N GLN A 132 9.95 0.24 4.10
CA GLN A 132 11.39 0.36 3.84
C GLN A 132 11.81 1.81 3.56
N GLY A 133 11.09 2.80 4.10
CA GLY A 133 11.42 4.21 3.97
C GLY A 133 12.80 4.53 4.53
N ARG A 134 13.50 5.49 3.89
CA ARG A 134 14.88 5.86 4.25
C ARG A 134 15.05 6.26 5.71
N ALA A 135 14.03 6.86 6.33
CA ALA A 135 14.05 7.21 7.74
C ALA A 135 14.22 5.98 8.64
N TYR A 136 13.43 4.93 8.37
CA TYR A 136 13.38 3.71 9.17
C TYR A 136 14.57 2.78 8.93
N GLU A 137 15.17 2.82 7.74
CA GLU A 137 16.38 2.05 7.41
C GLU A 137 17.68 2.79 7.78
N SER A 138 17.60 4.01 8.32
CA SER A 138 18.77 4.78 8.73
C SER A 138 19.50 4.16 9.94
N GLN A 139 20.80 4.41 10.06
CA GLN A 139 21.58 3.98 11.22
C GLN A 139 21.03 4.56 12.53
N ILE A 140 20.56 5.82 12.51
CA ILE A 140 19.97 6.47 13.69
C ILE A 140 18.77 5.69 14.21
N PHE A 141 17.85 5.31 13.32
CA PHE A 141 16.65 4.57 13.72
C PHE A 141 16.97 3.15 14.18
N GLN A 142 17.95 2.50 13.52
CA GLN A 142 18.42 1.17 13.91
C GLN A 142 19.08 1.17 15.29
N GLU A 143 19.97 2.13 15.57
CA GLU A 143 20.62 2.26 16.88
C GLU A 143 19.63 2.62 17.97
N LEU A 144 18.64 3.48 17.69
CA LEU A 144 17.54 3.74 18.63
C LEU A 144 16.80 2.44 18.99
N CYS A 145 16.40 1.65 17.98
CA CYS A 145 15.73 0.38 18.22
C CYS A 145 16.61 -0.59 19.03
N LYS A 146 17.92 -0.62 18.76
CA LYS A 146 18.87 -1.48 19.45
C LYS A 146 19.03 -1.10 20.93
N ILE A 147 19.19 0.20 21.24
CA ILE A 147 19.34 0.71 22.61
C ILE A 147 18.08 0.41 23.43
N LEU A 148 16.90 0.49 22.81
CA LEU A 148 15.62 0.28 23.46
C LEU A 148 15.13 -1.19 23.40
N GLU A 149 15.97 -2.09 22.89
CA GLU A 149 15.68 -3.53 22.71
C GLU A 149 14.42 -3.81 21.87
N ILE A 150 14.11 -2.90 20.94
CA ILE A 150 12.95 -2.98 20.05
C ILE A 150 13.30 -3.82 18.82
N ARG A 151 12.51 -4.86 18.54
CA ARG A 151 12.66 -5.63 17.31
C ARG A 151 12.12 -4.86 16.10
N LYS A 152 13.02 -4.35 15.27
CA LYS A 152 12.64 -3.73 13.99
C LYS A 152 12.18 -4.80 12.99
N THR A 153 10.99 -4.60 12.41
CA THR A 153 10.49 -5.39 11.28
C THR A 153 10.08 -4.47 10.13
N LYS A 154 10.00 -5.00 8.91
CA LYS A 154 9.67 -4.22 7.72
C LYS A 154 8.72 -4.95 6.78
N THR A 155 7.98 -4.21 5.97
CA THR A 155 7.17 -4.78 4.89
C THR A 155 8.07 -5.38 3.80
N SER A 156 7.56 -6.39 3.08
CA SER A 156 8.20 -6.90 1.87
C SER A 156 8.23 -5.79 0.81
N PRO A 157 9.32 -5.66 0.02
CA PRO A 157 9.32 -4.78 -1.14
C PRO A 157 8.11 -5.09 -2.04
N ARG A 158 7.38 -4.05 -2.49
CA ARG A 158 6.16 -4.12 -3.32
C ARG A 158 4.90 -4.76 -2.71
N ASN A 159 4.84 -5.04 -1.40
CA ASN A 159 3.62 -5.54 -0.75
C ASN A 159 3.21 -4.69 0.47
N PRO A 160 2.70 -3.46 0.26
CA PRO A 160 2.18 -2.61 1.36
C PRO A 160 1.01 -3.25 2.13
N LYS A 161 0.40 -4.31 1.58
CA LYS A 161 -0.75 -5.00 2.16
C LYS A 161 -0.49 -5.75 3.46
N CYS A 162 0.76 -5.99 3.86
CA CYS A 162 1.08 -6.62 5.14
C CYS A 162 0.55 -5.82 6.34
N ASN A 163 0.17 -4.56 6.13
CA ASN A 163 -0.35 -3.69 7.18
C ASN A 163 -1.76 -3.15 6.88
N GLY A 164 -2.67 -4.02 6.40
CA GLY A 164 -4.01 -3.62 5.93
C GLY A 164 -4.88 -2.85 6.94
N GLN A 165 -4.56 -2.88 8.23
CA GLN A 165 -5.25 -2.09 9.26
C GLN A 165 -4.76 -0.64 9.27
N THR A 166 -3.45 -0.41 9.39
CA THR A 166 -2.84 0.92 9.28
C THR A 166 -3.14 1.54 7.91
N GLU A 167 -3.14 0.73 6.84
CA GLU A 167 -3.47 1.18 5.48
C GLU A 167 -4.93 1.64 5.32
N ARG A 168 -5.87 1.15 6.16
CA ARG A 168 -7.25 1.66 6.18
C ARG A 168 -7.34 2.99 6.92
N PHE A 169 -6.71 3.09 8.09
CA PHE A 169 -6.70 4.34 8.86
C PHE A 169 -5.98 5.46 8.10
N ASN A 170 -4.84 5.17 7.49
CA ASN A 170 -4.08 6.11 6.67
C ASN A 170 -4.92 6.61 5.48
N ARG A 171 -5.71 5.73 4.85
CA ARG A 171 -6.69 6.14 3.82
C ARG A 171 -7.77 7.06 4.38
N SER A 172 -8.29 6.78 5.56
CA SER A 172 -9.25 7.67 6.23
C SER A 172 -8.65 9.05 6.50
N ILE A 173 -7.42 9.14 7.04
CA ILE A 173 -6.72 10.42 7.25
C ILE A 173 -6.63 11.21 5.93
N LEU A 174 -6.17 10.56 4.86
CA LEU A 174 -6.04 11.20 3.54
C LEU A 174 -7.39 11.67 2.98
N THR A 175 -8.49 11.01 3.33
CA THR A 175 -9.85 11.38 2.91
C THR A 175 -10.35 12.62 3.66
N PHE A 176 -10.03 12.76 4.95
CA PHE A 176 -10.43 13.91 5.77
C PHE A 176 -9.49 15.12 5.63
N HIS A 177 -8.39 15.00 4.89
CA HIS A 177 -7.37 16.04 4.67
C HIS A 177 -7.91 17.48 4.48
N PRO A 178 -9.01 17.75 3.73
CA PRO A 178 -9.52 19.12 3.57
C PRO A 178 -9.92 19.82 4.88
N LEU A 179 -10.25 19.06 5.93
CA LEU A 179 -10.71 19.60 7.22
C LEU A 179 -9.56 19.90 8.20
N TRP A 180 -8.37 19.35 7.96
CA TRP A 180 -7.22 19.48 8.88
C TRP A 180 -6.28 20.64 8.54
N VAL A 181 -6.47 21.28 7.39
CA VAL A 181 -5.63 22.41 6.92
C VAL A 181 -5.72 23.61 7.88
N ASP A 182 -6.77 23.69 8.70
CA ASP A 182 -7.04 24.83 9.59
C ASP A 182 -6.62 24.61 11.06
N PHE A 183 -6.21 23.40 11.48
CA PHE A 183 -5.96 23.08 12.90
C PHE A 183 -4.50 22.83 13.31
N THR A 184 -3.52 22.94 12.40
CA THR A 184 -2.09 22.76 12.73
C THR A 184 -1.16 23.64 11.93
#